data_AF-A0A5M9N0Z0-F1
#
_entry.id   AF-A0A5M9N0Z0-F1
#
_cell.length_a   1.000
_cell.length_b   1.000
_cell.length_c   1.000
_cell.angle_alpha   90.00
_cell.angle_beta   90.00
_cell.angle_gamma   90.00
#
_symmetry.space_group_name_H-M   'P 1'
#
loop_
_entity.id
_entity.type
_entity.pdbx_description
1 polymer ?
#
loop_
_entity_poly.entity_id
_entity_poly.type
_entity_poly.pdbx_seq_one_letter_code
_entity_poly.pdbx_strand_id
1 'polypeptide(L)'
;MVKYYDSVSPDLIEWALNQSVFFVASAPRHGRHVNLSPKGLPDASFAILGPNQAAYVDATGSGNETISHLRENGRITVMFCSFDASPRILRFFCKGSVIEWNQPEFGPYMARMGGKNLPGARAIICLDIFKVQTSCGFGVPLLALTIDPETNTPKPYLKDRETLGHWAGKRVAAGQLHSYQKENNNSSLDGLPGLKSAVKDSGRSLWWSQIRNWIHQYRDEIDLVKTSVLIMIFALEVARWAGLFV
;
A
#
# COMPACT_ATOMS: atom_id res chain seq x y z
N MET A 1 2.59 6.54 -16.82
CA MET A 1 1.75 7.45 -16.00
C MET A 1 1.01 6.59 -15.01
N VAL A 2 0.77 7.10 -13.80
CA VAL A 2 -0.01 6.36 -12.79
C VAL A 2 -1.47 6.28 -13.26
N LYS A 3 -2.11 5.13 -13.11
CA LYS A 3 -3.56 4.97 -13.33
C LYS A 3 -4.20 4.37 -12.09
N TYR A 4 -5.46 4.73 -11.86
CA TYR A 4 -6.26 4.27 -10.74
C TYR A 4 -7.53 3.60 -11.24
N TYR A 5 -7.98 2.58 -10.51
CA TYR A 5 -9.22 1.86 -10.78
C TYR A 5 -9.93 1.57 -9.46
N ASP A 6 -11.25 1.45 -9.50
CA ASP A 6 -12.04 1.08 -8.33
C ASP A 6 -12.01 -0.44 -8.07
N SER A 7 -11.66 -1.23 -9.09
CA SER A 7 -11.59 -2.68 -9.02
C SER A 7 -10.49 -3.27 -9.92
N VAL A 8 -10.13 -4.52 -9.69
CA VAL A 8 -9.13 -5.27 -10.47
C VAL A 8 -9.81 -5.84 -11.72
N SER A 9 -9.35 -5.39 -12.90
CA SER A 9 -9.82 -5.92 -14.18
C SER A 9 -9.21 -7.29 -14.51
N PRO A 10 -9.82 -8.10 -15.37
CA PRO A 10 -9.31 -9.43 -15.72
C PRO A 10 -7.85 -9.44 -16.22
N ASP A 11 -7.44 -8.45 -17.01
CA ASP A 11 -6.05 -8.31 -17.48
C ASP A 11 -5.06 -8.03 -16.34
N LEU A 12 -5.50 -7.30 -15.31
CA LEU A 12 -4.67 -7.03 -14.12
C LEU A 12 -4.62 -8.23 -13.19
N ILE A 13 -5.68 -9.04 -13.13
CA ILE A 13 -5.70 -10.32 -12.39
C ILE A 13 -4.66 -11.26 -13.00
N GLU A 14 -4.76 -11.51 -14.29
CA GLU A 14 -3.83 -12.38 -15.02
C GLU A 14 -2.39 -11.88 -14.86
N TRP A 15 -2.15 -10.58 -15.05
CA TRP A 15 -0.82 -10.02 -14.90
C TRP A 15 -0.27 -10.16 -13.47
N ALA A 16 -1.09 -9.97 -12.44
CA ALA A 16 -0.68 -10.09 -11.04
C ALA A 16 -0.29 -11.52 -10.67
N LEU A 17 -1.08 -12.50 -11.12
CA LEU A 17 -0.86 -13.92 -10.84
C LEU A 17 0.39 -14.47 -11.56
N ASN A 18 0.83 -13.83 -12.65
CA ASN A 18 2.07 -14.18 -13.34
C ASN A 18 3.36 -13.67 -12.66
N GLN A 19 3.26 -12.88 -11.58
CA GLN A 19 4.46 -12.38 -10.90
C GLN A 19 4.96 -13.38 -9.84
N SER A 20 6.25 -13.66 -9.80
CA SER A 20 6.84 -14.66 -8.87
C SER A 20 6.90 -14.22 -7.41
N VAL A 21 6.76 -12.91 -7.14
CA VAL A 21 6.82 -12.32 -5.80
C VAL A 21 5.79 -11.20 -5.69
N PHE A 22 5.18 -11.09 -4.52
CA PHE A 22 4.36 -9.95 -4.12
C PHE A 22 4.86 -9.38 -2.79
N PHE A 23 4.54 -8.13 -2.52
CA PHE A 23 4.99 -7.41 -1.34
C PHE A 23 3.78 -6.98 -0.53
N VAL A 24 3.87 -7.14 0.78
CA VAL A 24 2.81 -6.75 1.71
C VAL A 24 3.34 -5.64 2.60
N ALA A 25 2.64 -4.51 2.61
CA ALA A 25 2.90 -3.40 3.51
C ALA A 25 1.73 -3.22 4.48
N SER A 26 2.01 -3.06 5.76
CA SER A 26 1.03 -2.78 6.80
C SER A 26 1.64 -1.87 7.87
N ALA A 27 0.81 -1.11 8.57
CA ALA A 27 1.29 -0.22 9.62
C ALA A 27 0.28 -0.13 10.76
N PRO A 28 0.74 -0.10 12.02
CA PRO A 28 -0.12 0.14 13.15
C PRO A 28 -0.61 1.59 13.15
N ARG A 29 -1.67 1.89 13.89
CA ARG A 29 -2.21 3.25 13.99
C ARG A 29 -1.26 4.14 14.79
N HIS A 30 -0.71 3.62 15.88
CA HIS A 30 0.10 4.39 16.85
C HIS A 30 1.56 3.92 16.97
N GLY A 31 2.07 3.11 16.02
CA GLY A 31 3.46 2.66 16.02
C GLY A 31 4.38 3.47 15.09
N ARG A 32 5.69 3.43 15.36
CA ARG A 32 6.70 4.20 14.63
C ARG A 32 7.19 3.53 13.35
N HIS A 33 6.99 2.22 13.23
CA HIS A 33 7.53 1.42 12.14
C HIS A 33 6.42 1.02 11.16
N VAL A 34 6.78 0.93 9.88
CA VAL A 34 5.94 0.38 8.82
C VAL A 34 6.50 -0.99 8.48
N ASN A 35 5.66 -2.02 8.52
CA ASN A 35 6.04 -3.36 8.11
C ASN A 35 5.99 -3.48 6.58
N LEU A 36 7.01 -4.12 6.01
CA LEU A 36 7.08 -4.45 4.58
C LEU A 36 7.71 -5.83 4.42
N SER A 37 7.02 -6.74 3.76
CA SER A 37 7.48 -8.12 3.61
C SER A 37 7.33 -8.61 2.16
N PRO A 38 8.41 -9.09 1.50
CA PRO A 38 8.28 -9.86 0.28
C PRO A 38 7.70 -11.25 0.59
N LYS A 39 6.85 -11.75 -0.31
CA LYS A 39 6.17 -13.04 -0.22
C LYS A 39 6.34 -13.75 -1.57
N GLY A 40 6.92 -14.96 -1.53
CA GLY A 40 7.07 -15.83 -2.69
C GLY A 40 5.95 -16.87 -2.77
N LEU A 41 6.07 -17.80 -3.72
CA LEU A 41 5.12 -18.89 -3.97
C LEU A 41 3.66 -18.40 -4.15
N PRO A 42 3.40 -17.40 -5.00
CA PRO A 42 2.05 -16.86 -5.20
C PRO A 42 1.08 -17.94 -5.69
N ASP A 43 1.54 -18.87 -6.53
CA ASP A 43 0.71 -20.00 -6.98
C ASP A 43 0.21 -20.88 -5.84
N ALA A 44 1.01 -21.05 -4.78
CA ALA A 44 0.66 -21.86 -3.63
C ALA A 44 -0.01 -21.06 -2.50
N SER A 45 -0.04 -19.72 -2.58
CA SER A 45 -0.42 -18.88 -1.44
C SER A 45 -1.41 -17.77 -1.75
N PHE A 46 -1.47 -17.22 -2.97
CA PHE A 46 -2.29 -16.06 -3.31
C PHE A 46 -3.46 -16.44 -4.22
N ALA A 47 -4.64 -15.86 -3.97
CA ALA A 47 -5.81 -16.02 -4.83
C ALA A 47 -6.56 -14.70 -4.98
N ILE A 48 -7.00 -14.39 -6.19
CA ILE A 48 -7.94 -13.31 -6.47
C ILE A 48 -9.33 -13.95 -6.62
N LEU A 49 -10.24 -13.59 -5.71
CA LEU A 49 -11.54 -14.23 -5.55
C LEU A 49 -12.67 -13.45 -6.24
N GLY A 50 -12.36 -12.25 -6.75
CA GLY A 50 -13.27 -11.37 -7.45
C GLY A 50 -12.61 -10.01 -7.74
N PRO A 51 -13.34 -9.07 -8.37
CA PRO A 51 -12.81 -7.77 -8.79
C PRO A 51 -12.35 -6.89 -7.60
N ASN A 52 -12.87 -7.13 -6.41
CA ASN A 52 -12.53 -6.37 -5.20
C ASN A 52 -12.12 -7.28 -4.03
N GLN A 53 -11.82 -8.54 -4.29
CA GLN A 53 -11.53 -9.49 -3.22
C GLN A 53 -10.36 -10.39 -3.58
N ALA A 54 -9.39 -10.46 -2.69
CA ALA A 54 -8.26 -11.36 -2.78
C ALA A 54 -7.95 -11.95 -1.41
N ALA A 55 -7.09 -12.94 -1.37
CA ALA A 55 -6.57 -13.47 -0.12
C ALA A 55 -5.19 -14.08 -0.33
N TYR A 56 -4.42 -14.17 0.74
CA TYR A 56 -3.21 -14.99 0.74
C TYR A 56 -3.07 -15.83 2.01
N VAL A 57 -2.48 -17.00 1.86
CA VAL A 57 -2.12 -17.90 2.95
C VAL A 57 -0.85 -17.40 3.61
N ASP A 58 -0.94 -17.10 4.90
CA ASP A 58 0.20 -16.74 5.74
C ASP A 58 0.74 -17.99 6.43
N ALA A 59 1.91 -18.45 6.01
CA ALA A 59 2.63 -19.53 6.68
C ALA A 59 3.49 -19.02 7.84
N THR A 60 3.76 -19.92 8.76
CA THR A 60 4.61 -19.69 9.93
C THR A 60 6.02 -19.32 9.51
N GLY A 61 6.53 -18.22 10.06
CA GLY A 61 7.84 -17.64 9.76
C GLY A 61 8.32 -16.73 10.91
N SER A 62 9.18 -15.76 10.61
CA SER A 62 9.91 -14.97 11.62
C SER A 62 9.08 -14.07 12.53
N GLY A 63 7.89 -13.62 12.11
CA GLY A 63 7.04 -12.70 12.90
C GLY A 63 5.61 -12.60 12.37
N ASN A 64 4.77 -11.75 12.95
CA ASN A 64 3.34 -11.62 12.62
C ASN A 64 2.83 -10.16 12.52
N GLU A 65 3.71 -9.19 12.28
CA GLU A 65 3.40 -7.74 12.18
C GLU A 65 2.12 -7.45 11.39
N THR A 66 1.96 -8.04 10.20
CA THR A 66 0.75 -7.85 9.40
C THR A 66 -0.52 -8.33 10.12
N ILE A 67 -0.51 -9.48 10.79
CA ILE A 67 -1.68 -9.96 11.54
C ILE A 67 -2.02 -8.96 12.66
N SER A 68 -1.02 -8.48 13.40
CA SER A 68 -1.19 -7.50 14.47
C SER A 68 -1.81 -6.19 13.96
N HIS A 69 -1.27 -5.63 12.86
CA HIS A 69 -1.79 -4.40 12.25
C HIS A 69 -3.20 -4.56 11.70
N LEU A 70 -3.51 -5.72 11.12
CA LEU A 70 -4.84 -6.01 10.58
C LEU A 70 -5.89 -6.12 11.69
N ARG A 71 -5.55 -6.73 12.83
CA ARG A 71 -6.43 -6.79 14.00
C ARG A 71 -6.69 -5.41 14.61
N GLU A 72 -5.69 -4.52 14.59
CA GLU A 72 -5.83 -3.16 15.13
C GLU A 72 -6.62 -2.25 14.20
N ASN A 73 -6.24 -2.16 12.92
CA ASN A 73 -6.75 -1.13 12.02
C ASN A 73 -7.08 -1.60 10.60
N GLY A 74 -6.71 -2.83 10.23
CA GLY A 74 -7.05 -3.42 8.93
C GLY A 74 -6.30 -2.83 7.73
N ARG A 75 -5.37 -1.88 7.88
CA ARG A 75 -4.70 -1.24 6.74
C ARG A 75 -3.62 -2.13 6.15
N ILE A 76 -3.76 -2.42 4.87
CA ILE A 76 -2.80 -3.25 4.12
C ILE A 76 -2.73 -2.82 2.66
N THR A 77 -1.53 -2.86 2.10
CA THR A 77 -1.31 -2.75 0.66
C THR A 77 -0.57 -3.98 0.17
N VAL A 78 -1.08 -4.57 -0.91
CA VAL A 78 -0.36 -5.63 -1.65
C VAL A 78 0.19 -5.03 -2.93
N MET A 79 1.46 -5.27 -3.22
CA MET A 79 2.13 -4.78 -4.43
C MET A 79 2.73 -5.93 -5.22
N PHE A 80 2.54 -5.89 -6.53
CA PHE A 80 3.21 -6.76 -7.51
C PHE A 80 4.10 -5.88 -8.40
N CYS A 81 5.26 -6.39 -8.82
CA CYS A 81 6.12 -5.70 -9.78
C CYS A 81 6.77 -6.67 -10.75
N SER A 82 7.00 -6.19 -11.98
CA SER A 82 7.66 -6.97 -13.03
C SER A 82 9.18 -6.85 -12.96
N PHE A 83 9.83 -8.01 -13.03
CA PHE A 83 11.26 -8.17 -13.28
C PHE A 83 11.56 -8.55 -14.76
N ASP A 84 10.52 -8.53 -15.60
CA ASP A 84 10.59 -8.89 -17.02
C ASP A 84 10.72 -7.66 -17.92
N ALA A 85 10.86 -7.87 -19.23
CA ALA A 85 11.06 -6.82 -20.23
C ALA A 85 10.09 -5.63 -20.11
N SER A 86 8.81 -5.88 -19.80
CA SER A 86 7.79 -4.82 -19.64
C SER A 86 7.69 -4.35 -18.18
N PRO A 87 8.09 -3.11 -17.84
CA PRO A 87 8.06 -2.63 -16.47
C PRO A 87 6.63 -2.27 -16.06
N ARG A 88 6.22 -2.73 -14.88
CA ARG A 88 4.94 -2.36 -14.25
C ARG A 88 5.00 -2.62 -12.76
N ILE A 89 4.33 -1.77 -12.00
CA ILE A 89 3.98 -2.00 -10.60
C ILE A 89 2.47 -1.90 -10.46
N LEU A 90 1.85 -2.88 -9.81
CA LEU A 90 0.43 -2.91 -9.47
C LEU A 90 0.28 -2.89 -7.94
N ARG A 91 -0.64 -2.09 -7.42
CA ARG A 91 -0.96 -2.04 -5.99
C ARG A 91 -2.45 -2.28 -5.78
N PHE A 92 -2.76 -3.10 -4.79
CA PHE A 92 -4.09 -3.25 -4.20
C PHE A 92 -4.08 -2.56 -2.85
N PHE A 93 -4.86 -1.49 -2.71
CA PHE A 93 -5.14 -0.86 -1.42
C PHE A 93 -6.36 -1.54 -0.83
N CYS A 94 -6.18 -2.15 0.34
CA CYS A 94 -7.20 -3.03 0.92
C CYS A 94 -7.48 -2.69 2.38
N LYS A 95 -8.68 -3.07 2.81
CA LYS A 95 -8.96 -3.38 4.21
C LYS A 95 -8.77 -4.88 4.38
N GLY A 96 -7.94 -5.30 5.33
CA GLY A 96 -7.65 -6.71 5.56
C GLY A 96 -8.28 -7.25 6.84
N SER A 97 -8.49 -8.56 6.86
CA SER A 97 -8.92 -9.34 8.03
C SER A 97 -8.16 -10.67 8.09
N VAL A 98 -8.25 -11.37 9.21
CA VAL A 98 -7.45 -12.56 9.51
C VAL A 98 -8.36 -13.72 9.89
N ILE A 99 -8.21 -14.86 9.20
CA ILE A 99 -8.82 -16.14 9.57
C ILE A 99 -7.69 -17.07 10.00
N GLU A 100 -7.63 -17.45 11.27
CA GLU A 100 -6.58 -18.34 11.78
C GLU A 100 -6.89 -19.81 11.52
N TRP A 101 -5.85 -20.65 11.51
CA TRP A 101 -5.92 -22.09 11.22
C TRP A 101 -6.94 -22.86 12.08
N ASN A 102 -7.23 -22.39 13.29
CA ASN A 102 -8.14 -23.02 14.25
C ASN A 102 -9.58 -22.48 14.15
N GLN A 103 -9.85 -21.53 13.25
CA GLN A 103 -11.19 -20.97 13.07
C GLN A 103 -12.00 -21.83 12.08
N PRO A 104 -13.31 -22.01 12.31
CA PRO A 104 -14.16 -22.85 11.46
C PRO A 104 -14.22 -22.38 10.00
N GLU A 105 -13.98 -21.10 9.74
CA GLU A 105 -13.96 -20.49 8.41
C GLU A 105 -12.72 -20.88 7.59
N PHE A 106 -11.63 -21.32 8.22
CA PHE A 106 -10.35 -21.53 7.56
C PHE A 106 -10.43 -22.57 6.42
N GLY A 107 -11.01 -23.73 6.68
CA GLY A 107 -11.15 -24.81 5.69
C GLY A 107 -12.01 -24.39 4.48
N PRO A 108 -13.25 -23.90 4.69
CA PRO A 108 -14.10 -23.39 3.61
C PRO A 108 -13.43 -22.27 2.79
N TYR A 109 -12.72 -21.36 3.45
CA TYR A 109 -12.04 -20.26 2.76
C TYR A 109 -10.83 -20.74 1.95
N MET A 110 -10.06 -21.71 2.47
CA MET A 110 -8.97 -22.35 1.73
C MET A 110 -9.46 -23.05 0.46
N ALA A 111 -10.61 -23.75 0.54
CA ALA A 111 -11.24 -24.36 -0.61
C ALA A 111 -11.65 -23.31 -1.66
N ARG A 112 -12.23 -22.19 -1.22
CA ARG A 112 -12.57 -21.04 -2.08
C ARG A 112 -11.35 -20.43 -2.79
N MET A 113 -10.17 -20.49 -2.17
CA MET A 113 -8.91 -20.07 -2.78
C MET A 113 -8.36 -21.06 -3.83
N GLY A 114 -9.11 -22.12 -4.16
CA GLY A 114 -8.68 -23.16 -5.08
C GLY A 114 -7.83 -24.25 -4.42
N GLY A 115 -8.01 -24.47 -3.10
CA GLY A 115 -7.30 -25.51 -2.36
C GLY A 115 -5.79 -25.25 -2.24
N LYS A 116 -5.42 -23.98 -2.09
CA LYS A 116 -4.01 -23.58 -1.90
C LYS A 116 -3.37 -24.41 -0.78
N ASN A 117 -2.17 -24.91 -1.03
CA ASN A 117 -1.45 -25.76 -0.09
C ASN A 117 -0.07 -25.17 0.16
N LEU A 118 0.05 -24.45 1.27
CA LEU A 118 1.31 -23.92 1.75
C LEU A 118 1.64 -24.59 3.09
N PRO A 119 2.67 -25.46 3.16
CA PRO A 119 3.09 -26.07 4.41
C PRO A 119 3.33 -25.03 5.51
N GLY A 120 2.83 -25.30 6.71
CA GLY A 120 2.95 -24.39 7.85
C GLY A 120 1.99 -23.19 7.84
N ALA A 121 0.94 -23.20 7.01
CA ALA A 121 -0.14 -22.22 7.04
C ALA A 121 -0.68 -22.02 8.46
N ARG A 122 -0.66 -20.77 8.94
CA ARG A 122 -1.19 -20.37 10.27
C ARG A 122 -2.41 -19.45 10.18
N ALA A 123 -2.56 -18.74 9.06
CA ALA A 123 -3.72 -17.88 8.83
C ALA A 123 -3.97 -17.67 7.33
N ILE A 124 -5.18 -17.23 7.01
CA ILE A 124 -5.54 -16.64 5.72
C ILE A 124 -5.75 -15.15 5.96
N ILE A 125 -5.07 -14.33 5.16
CA ILE A 125 -5.25 -12.89 5.15
C ILE A 125 -6.22 -12.55 4.04
N CYS A 126 -7.42 -12.11 4.42
CA CYS A 126 -8.45 -11.69 3.49
C CYS A 126 -8.25 -10.22 3.14
N LEU A 127 -8.49 -9.86 1.88
CA LEU A 127 -8.22 -8.53 1.34
C LEU A 127 -9.48 -8.01 0.63
N ASP A 128 -10.11 -7.00 1.21
CA ASP A 128 -11.17 -6.23 0.59
C ASP A 128 -10.56 -5.02 -0.12
N ILE A 129 -10.39 -5.13 -1.44
CA ILE A 129 -9.72 -4.15 -2.28
C ILE A 129 -10.68 -2.99 -2.54
N PHE A 130 -10.32 -1.78 -2.11
CA PHE A 130 -11.14 -0.58 -2.34
C PHE A 130 -10.54 0.35 -3.41
N LYS A 131 -9.28 0.15 -3.79
CA LYS A 131 -8.61 0.91 -4.85
C LYS A 131 -7.45 0.13 -5.44
N VAL A 132 -7.28 0.26 -6.75
CA VAL A 132 -6.18 -0.33 -7.51
C VAL A 132 -5.35 0.77 -8.14
N GLN A 133 -4.04 0.60 -8.18
CA GLN A 133 -3.13 1.53 -8.84
C GLN A 133 -2.11 0.79 -9.71
N THR A 134 -1.92 1.25 -10.95
CA THR A 134 -0.76 0.89 -11.76
C THR A 134 0.22 2.03 -11.88
N SER A 135 1.51 1.71 -11.90
CA SER A 135 2.59 2.66 -12.13
C SER A 135 3.69 2.04 -12.99
N CYS A 136 4.52 2.88 -13.60
CA CYS A 136 5.37 2.51 -14.72
C CYS A 136 6.57 1.61 -14.37
N GLY A 137 7.05 1.59 -13.12
CA GLY A 137 8.15 0.70 -12.71
C GLY A 137 9.47 0.88 -13.49
N PHE A 138 9.70 2.03 -14.12
CA PHE A 138 10.84 2.24 -15.03
C PHE A 138 12.23 2.10 -14.39
N GLY A 139 12.31 2.17 -13.07
CA GLY A 139 13.54 1.92 -12.30
C GLY A 139 13.57 0.58 -11.56
N VAL A 140 12.53 -0.28 -11.69
CA VAL A 140 12.58 -1.64 -11.14
C VAL A 140 13.52 -2.45 -12.04
N PRO A 141 14.53 -3.16 -11.51
CA PRO A 141 15.48 -3.88 -12.35
C PRO A 141 14.83 -5.04 -13.11
N LEU A 142 15.53 -5.50 -14.14
CA LEU A 142 15.26 -6.75 -14.84
C LEU A 142 15.99 -7.89 -14.13
N LEU A 143 15.40 -9.08 -14.06
CA LEU A 143 16.16 -10.28 -13.76
C LEU A 143 16.84 -10.76 -15.05
N ALA A 144 18.16 -10.83 -15.04
CA ALA A 144 18.98 -11.24 -16.19
C ALA A 144 19.94 -12.37 -15.80
N LEU A 145 20.48 -13.05 -16.81
CA LEU A 145 21.52 -14.06 -16.63
C LEU A 145 22.85 -13.49 -17.13
N THR A 146 23.91 -13.68 -16.34
CA THR A 146 25.30 -13.50 -16.75
C THR A 146 26.01 -14.84 -16.74
N ILE A 147 27.08 -15.02 -17.50
CA ILE A 147 27.93 -16.20 -17.41
C ILE A 147 28.97 -15.97 -16.31
N ASP A 148 29.08 -16.93 -15.41
CA ASP A 148 30.13 -16.94 -14.38
C ASP A 148 31.49 -17.26 -15.03
N PRO A 149 32.50 -16.39 -14.93
CA PRO A 149 33.78 -16.56 -15.63
C PRO A 149 34.59 -17.79 -15.19
N GLU A 150 34.37 -18.27 -13.97
CA GLU A 150 35.13 -19.40 -13.40
C GLU A 150 34.45 -20.73 -13.71
N THR A 151 33.12 -20.78 -13.59
CA THR A 151 32.36 -22.02 -13.74
C THR A 151 31.72 -22.19 -15.12
N ASN A 152 31.71 -21.15 -15.95
CA ASN A 152 31.03 -21.08 -17.25
C ASN A 152 29.53 -21.44 -17.16
N THR A 153 28.90 -21.18 -16.01
CA THR A 153 27.48 -21.44 -15.76
C THR A 153 26.65 -20.15 -15.73
N PRO A 154 25.36 -20.19 -16.09
CA PRO A 154 24.47 -19.04 -15.96
C PRO A 154 24.21 -18.68 -14.49
N LYS A 155 24.39 -17.40 -14.15
CA LYS A 155 24.15 -16.82 -12.83
C LYS A 155 23.12 -15.67 -12.92
N PRO A 156 22.03 -15.70 -12.13
CA PRO A 156 21.05 -14.63 -12.13
C PRO A 156 21.60 -13.36 -11.47
N TYR A 157 21.24 -12.20 -12.02
CA TYR A 157 21.54 -10.89 -11.45
C TYR A 157 20.45 -9.86 -11.79
N LEU A 158 20.40 -8.77 -11.03
CA LEU A 158 19.51 -7.66 -11.30
C LEU A 158 20.19 -6.66 -12.23
N LYS A 159 19.63 -6.46 -13.43
CA LYS A 159 20.12 -5.53 -14.45
C LYS A 159 19.27 -4.26 -14.45
N ASP A 160 19.92 -3.10 -14.36
CA ASP A 160 19.24 -1.81 -14.45
C ASP A 160 18.57 -1.59 -15.81
N ARG A 161 17.46 -0.85 -15.80
CA ARG A 161 16.76 -0.42 -17.01
C ARG A 161 17.22 0.98 -17.42
N GLU A 162 17.43 1.19 -18.71
CA GLU A 162 17.66 2.54 -19.24
C GLU A 162 16.36 3.35 -19.35
N THR A 163 15.19 2.71 -19.17
CA THR A 163 13.87 3.31 -19.41
C THR A 163 13.63 4.59 -18.62
N LEU A 164 14.07 4.66 -17.36
CA LEU A 164 13.89 5.86 -16.54
C LEU A 164 14.75 7.02 -17.06
N GLY A 165 16.00 6.75 -17.44
CA GLY A 165 16.92 7.74 -18.00
C GLY A 165 16.41 8.29 -19.34
N HIS A 166 15.97 7.41 -20.25
CA HIS A 166 15.38 7.80 -21.54
C HIS A 166 14.10 8.64 -21.36
N TRP A 167 13.22 8.23 -20.46
CA TRP A 167 11.99 8.97 -20.17
C TRP A 167 12.29 10.37 -19.61
N ALA A 168 13.21 10.47 -18.64
CA ALA A 168 13.61 11.73 -18.04
C ALA A 168 14.30 12.64 -19.06
N GLY A 169 15.25 12.10 -19.83
CA GLY A 169 15.96 12.83 -20.89
C GLY A 169 15.01 13.43 -21.92
N LYS A 170 14.01 12.66 -22.37
CA LYS A 170 12.97 13.15 -23.29
C LYS A 170 12.15 14.30 -22.70
N ARG A 171 11.79 14.24 -21.41
CA ARG A 171 11.05 15.31 -20.73
C ARG A 171 11.88 16.57 -20.52
N VAL A 172 13.16 16.41 -20.19
CA VAL A 172 14.12 17.53 -20.04
C VAL A 172 14.31 18.22 -21.38
N ALA A 173 14.61 17.47 -22.44
CA ALA A 173 14.80 18.02 -23.78
C ALA A 173 13.56 18.76 -24.30
N ALA A 174 12.36 18.31 -23.91
CA ALA A 174 11.10 18.97 -24.26
C ALA A 174 10.73 20.16 -23.36
N GLY A 175 11.52 20.48 -22.31
CA GLY A 175 11.18 21.53 -21.34
C GLY A 175 9.94 21.23 -20.48
N GLN A 176 9.51 19.96 -20.42
CA GLN A 176 8.23 19.54 -19.81
C GLN A 176 8.39 18.98 -18.39
N LEU A 177 9.60 18.99 -17.83
CA LEU A 177 9.85 18.35 -16.54
C LEU A 177 9.15 19.08 -15.39
N HIS A 178 9.22 20.41 -15.35
CA HIS A 178 8.59 21.20 -14.28
C HIS A 178 7.06 21.19 -14.38
N SER A 179 6.48 21.25 -15.59
CA SER A 179 5.03 21.11 -15.77
C SER A 179 4.55 19.74 -15.29
N TYR A 180 5.30 18.67 -15.62
CA TYR A 180 5.00 17.34 -15.13
C TYR A 180 5.04 17.26 -13.60
N GLN A 181 6.06 17.83 -12.94
CA GLN A 181 6.16 17.87 -11.48
C GLN A 181 5.00 18.63 -10.84
N LYS A 182 4.66 19.81 -11.38
CA LYS A 182 3.51 20.61 -10.94
C LYS A 182 2.21 19.81 -10.97
N GLU A 183 1.98 19.06 -12.04
CA GLU A 183 0.76 18.26 -12.23
C GLU A 183 0.74 17.00 -11.36
N ASN A 184 1.85 16.28 -11.27
CA ASN A 184 1.89 14.90 -10.75
C ASN A 184 2.53 14.75 -9.37
N ASN A 185 3.19 15.79 -8.84
CA ASN A 185 3.97 15.70 -7.60
C ASN A 185 3.61 16.77 -6.56
N ASN A 186 2.49 17.47 -6.72
CA ASN A 186 2.04 18.48 -5.76
C ASN A 186 1.32 17.89 -4.53
N SER A 187 0.87 16.64 -4.57
CA SER A 187 0.19 15.99 -3.44
C SER A 187 0.27 14.46 -3.45
N SER A 188 0.08 13.83 -2.30
CA SER A 188 -0.07 12.39 -2.13
C SER A 188 -1.51 11.94 -2.39
N LEU A 189 -1.73 10.61 -2.41
CA LEU A 189 -3.06 10.01 -2.49
C LEU A 189 -3.98 10.39 -1.33
N ASP A 190 -3.41 10.55 -0.14
CA ASP A 190 -4.12 10.97 1.07
C ASP A 190 -4.27 12.50 1.16
N GLY A 191 -3.92 13.21 0.09
CA GLY A 191 -4.04 14.66 -0.01
C GLY A 191 -2.93 15.44 0.70
N LEU A 192 -1.89 14.80 1.23
CA LEU A 192 -0.74 15.48 1.82
C LEU A 192 0.01 16.28 0.75
N PRO A 193 0.59 17.46 1.04
CA PRO A 193 1.39 18.22 0.08
C PRO A 193 2.65 17.47 -0.31
N GLY A 194 2.98 17.51 -1.60
CA GLY A 194 4.15 16.87 -2.19
C GLY A 194 5.35 17.82 -2.28
N LEU A 195 6.00 17.86 -3.45
CA LEU A 195 7.16 18.71 -3.70
C LEU A 195 6.81 20.18 -3.48
N LYS A 196 7.61 20.89 -2.68
CA LYS A 196 7.37 22.31 -2.36
C LYS A 196 7.34 23.20 -3.61
N SER A 197 8.22 22.94 -4.58
CA SER A 197 8.22 23.61 -5.88
C SER A 197 6.90 23.39 -6.62
N ALA A 198 6.48 22.12 -6.77
CA ALA A 198 5.23 21.76 -7.42
C ALA A 198 4.00 22.37 -6.74
N VAL A 199 3.95 22.40 -5.40
CA VAL A 199 2.88 23.04 -4.62
C VAL A 199 2.84 24.54 -4.91
N LYS A 200 3.98 25.22 -4.85
CA LYS A 200 4.09 26.66 -5.15
C LYS A 200 3.66 26.95 -6.59
N ASP A 201 4.14 26.18 -7.56
CA ASP A 201 3.86 26.37 -8.98
C ASP A 201 2.41 26.05 -9.34
N SER A 202 1.74 25.22 -8.52
CA SER A 202 0.29 24.97 -8.60
C SER A 202 -0.59 26.10 -8.04
N GLY A 203 0.02 27.19 -7.55
CA GLY A 203 -0.69 28.33 -6.96
C GLY A 203 -1.19 28.08 -5.54
N ARG A 204 -0.77 26.96 -4.91
CA ARG A 204 -1.17 26.62 -3.53
C ARG A 204 -0.19 27.23 -2.54
N SER A 205 -0.72 27.72 -1.41
CA SER A 205 0.10 28.23 -0.32
C SER A 205 0.82 27.10 0.42
N LEU A 206 2.14 27.24 0.57
CA LEU A 206 2.96 26.33 1.35
C LEU A 206 2.62 26.39 2.83
N TRP A 207 2.32 27.58 3.35
CA TRP A 207 1.96 27.79 4.75
C TRP A 207 0.67 27.04 5.10
N TRP A 208 -0.38 27.19 4.29
CA TRP A 208 -1.63 26.42 4.47
C TRP A 208 -1.41 24.92 4.33
N SER A 209 -0.51 24.50 3.44
CA SER A 209 -0.16 23.08 3.27
C SER A 209 0.56 22.52 4.51
N GLN A 210 1.44 23.30 5.14
CA GLN A 210 2.12 22.93 6.38
C GLN A 210 1.15 22.85 7.56
N ILE A 211 0.23 23.81 7.68
CA ILE A 211 -0.82 23.78 8.70
C ILE A 211 -1.69 22.53 8.53
N ARG A 212 -2.09 22.21 7.30
CA ARG A 212 -2.90 21.02 7.04
C ARG A 212 -2.16 19.74 7.44
N ASN A 213 -0.85 19.65 7.18
CA ASN A 213 -0.04 18.52 7.65
C ASN A 213 0.03 18.43 9.16
N TRP A 214 0.22 19.56 9.83
CA TRP A 214 0.21 19.63 11.28
C TRP A 214 -1.14 19.15 11.83
N ILE A 215 -2.26 19.61 11.26
CA ILE A 215 -3.61 19.15 11.64
C ILE A 215 -3.77 17.63 11.41
N HIS A 216 -3.28 17.09 10.29
CA HIS A 216 -3.34 15.65 10.03
C HIS A 216 -2.49 14.84 11.03
N GLN A 217 -1.31 15.35 11.38
CA GLN A 217 -0.42 14.71 12.34
C GLN A 217 -1.02 14.68 13.74
N TYR A 218 -1.63 15.79 14.18
CA TYR A 218 -2.20 15.96 15.53
C TYR A 218 -3.71 15.75 15.56
N ARG A 219 -4.27 15.01 14.61
CA ARG A 219 -5.71 14.87 14.47
C ARG A 219 -6.34 14.30 15.73
N ASP A 220 -5.72 13.27 16.31
CA ASP A 220 -6.25 12.58 17.47
C ASP A 220 -6.20 13.46 18.73
N GLU A 221 -5.11 14.21 18.91
CA GLU A 221 -4.96 15.19 19.99
C GLU A 221 -5.97 16.34 19.85
N ILE A 222 -6.17 16.83 18.63
CA ILE A 222 -7.16 17.86 18.33
C ILE A 222 -8.57 17.35 18.63
N ASP A 223 -8.90 16.13 18.22
CA ASP A 223 -10.21 15.51 18.47
C ASP A 223 -10.44 15.23 19.96
N LEU A 224 -9.38 14.86 20.71
CA LEU A 224 -9.42 14.73 22.17
C LEU A 224 -9.68 16.07 22.88
N VAL A 225 -8.98 17.13 22.48
CA VAL A 225 -9.19 18.48 23.04
C VAL A 225 -10.61 18.97 22.75
N LYS A 226 -11.08 18.82 21.50
CA LYS A 226 -12.45 19.17 21.12
C LYS A 226 -13.48 18.41 21.96
N THR A 227 -13.31 17.10 22.11
CA THR A 227 -14.24 16.25 22.88
C THR A 227 -14.24 16.66 24.36
N SER A 228 -13.06 16.91 24.93
CA SER A 228 -12.92 17.36 26.32
C SER A 228 -13.61 18.70 26.57
N VAL A 229 -13.45 19.67 25.65
CA VAL A 229 -14.12 20.98 25.74
C VAL A 229 -15.64 20.83 25.62
N LEU A 230 -16.13 19.99 24.71
CA LEU A 230 -17.56 19.74 24.57
C LEU A 230 -18.16 19.09 25.82
N ILE A 231 -17.49 18.10 26.40
CA ILE A 231 -17.90 17.47 27.66
C ILE A 231 -17.94 18.50 28.80
N MET A 232 -16.92 19.36 28.88
CA MET A 232 -16.86 20.42 29.88
C MET A 232 -18.02 21.42 29.73
N ILE A 233 -18.28 21.91 28.50
CA ILE A 233 -19.41 22.82 28.23
C ILE A 233 -20.74 22.15 28.60
N PHE A 234 -20.93 20.90 28.20
CA PHE A 234 -22.14 20.14 28.54
C PHE A 234 -22.32 19.99 30.06
N ALA A 235 -21.25 19.66 30.78
CA ALA A 235 -21.29 19.55 32.24
C ALA A 235 -21.62 20.89 32.92
N LEU A 236 -21.09 22.01 32.40
CA LEU A 236 -21.40 23.35 32.90
C LEU A 236 -22.87 23.71 32.68
N GLU A 237 -23.43 23.42 31.51
CA GLU A 237 -24.86 23.66 31.24
C GLU A 237 -25.77 22.79 32.09
N VAL A 238 -25.42 21.52 32.31
CA VAL A 238 -26.15 20.63 33.23
C VAL A 238 -26.10 21.16 34.65
N ALA A 239 -24.94 21.62 35.12
CA ALA A 239 -24.78 22.16 36.45
C ALA A 239 -25.55 23.49 36.63
N ARG A 240 -25.58 24.33 35.60
CA ARG A 240 -26.39 25.56 35.56
C ARG A 240 -27.89 25.23 35.60
N TRP A 241 -28.35 24.26 34.82
CA TRP A 241 -29.74 23.79 34.86
C TRP A 241 -30.13 23.20 36.23
N ALA A 242 -29.21 22.49 36.87
CA ALA A 242 -29.38 21.93 38.21
C ALA A 242 -29.28 22.98 39.34
N GLY A 243 -29.03 24.26 39.03
CA GLY A 243 -28.94 25.33 40.02
C GLY A 243 -27.67 25.30 40.88
N LEU A 244 -26.61 24.61 40.43
CA LEU A 244 -25.31 24.56 41.13
C LEU A 244 -24.47 25.82 40.90
N PHE A 245 -24.86 26.66 39.94
CA PHE A 245 -24.26 27.96 39.64
C PHE A 245 -25.37 28.98 39.37
N VAL A 246 -25.25 30.21 39.92
CA VAL A 246 -26.13 31.36 39.64
C VAL A 246 -25.73 32.01 38.32
#